data_AF-A0A3C0GFI3-F1
#
_entry.id   AF-A0A3C0GFI3-F1
#
_cell.length_a   1.000
_cell.length_b   1.000
_cell.length_c   1.000
_cell.angle_alpha   90.00
_cell.angle_beta   90.00
_cell.angle_gamma   90.00
#
_symmetry.space_group_name_H-M   'P 1'
#
loop_
_entity.id
_entity.type
_entity.pdbx_description
1 polymer ?
#
loop_
_entity_poly.entity_id
_entity_poly.type
_entity_poly.pdbx_seq_one_letter_code
_entity_poly.pdbx_strand_id
1 'polypeptide(L)' 'MRTFKMSYKTTAIDYLYNKTYADRDKAIMSLNILLDHPAGIGDHSTEDLYANLEEALSALADAEDRLETLETYYSRSE' A
#
# COMPACT_ATOMS: atom_id res chain seq x y z
N MET A 1 36.76 0.25 8.40
CA MET A 1 35.39 0.06 7.89
C MET A 1 34.44 0.62 8.96
N ARG A 2 33.85 1.81 8.75
CA ARG A 2 32.91 2.39 9.71
C ARG A 2 31.56 1.71 9.52
N THR A 3 31.14 0.90 10.48
CA THR A 3 29.80 0.33 10.52
C THR A 3 28.81 1.45 10.83
N PHE A 4 27.96 1.79 9.87
CA PHE A 4 26.84 2.70 10.08
C PHE A 4 25.82 1.99 10.98
N LYS A 5 25.79 2.33 12.27
CA LYS A 5 24.82 1.75 13.20
C LYS A 5 23.52 2.52 13.04
N MET A 6 22.60 2.00 12.23
CA MET A 6 21.23 2.50 12.18
C MET A 6 20.59 2.42 13.58
N SER A 7 19.92 3.50 13.99
CA SER A 7 19.15 3.50 15.24
C SER A 7 17.90 2.64 15.08
N TYR A 8 17.43 2.05 16.19
CA TYR A 8 16.14 1.34 16.22
C TYR A 8 15.00 2.21 15.64
N LYS A 9 15.00 3.51 15.97
CA LYS A 9 14.00 4.46 15.45
C LYS A 9 14.04 4.54 13.93
N THR A 10 15.24 4.62 13.34
CA THR A 10 15.43 4.69 11.89
C THR A 10 14.91 3.41 11.22
N THR A 11 15.33 2.24 11.71
CA THR A 11 14.87 0.95 11.17
C THR A 11 13.37 0.78 11.27
N ALA A 12 12.74 1.24 12.37
CA ALA A 12 11.29 1.19 12.53
C ALA A 12 10.56 2.12 11.54
N ILE A 13 11.08 3.34 11.32
CA ILE A 13 10.52 4.28 10.33
C ILE A 13 10.67 3.70 8.91
N ASP A 14 11.83 3.16 8.56
CA ASP A 14 12.06 2.53 7.26
C ASP A 14 11.11 1.36 7.02
N TYR A 15 10.88 0.52 8.04
CA TYR A 15 9.90 -0.55 7.97
C TYR A 15 8.49 -0.02 7.66
N LEU A 16 8.06 1.05 8.35
CA LEU A 16 6.74 1.65 8.12
C LEU A 16 6.60 2.20 6.70
N TYR A 17 7.61 2.92 6.20
CA TYR A 17 7.62 3.38 4.81
C TYR A 17 7.54 2.23 3.82
N ASN A 18 8.41 1.21 3.97
CA ASN A 18 8.44 0.07 3.07
C ASN A 18 7.11 -0.69 3.07
N LYS A 19 6.49 -0.87 4.24
CA LYS A 19 5.19 -1.52 4.36
C LYS A 19 4.09 -0.69 3.70
N THR A 20 4.07 0.63 3.92
CA THR A 20 3.08 1.53 3.31
C THR A 20 3.21 1.55 1.78
N TYR A 21 4.42 1.59 1.22
CA TYR A 21 4.61 1.48 -0.23
C TYR A 21 4.14 0.12 -0.77
N ALA A 22 4.45 -0.98 -0.09
CA ALA A 22 3.99 -2.30 -0.49
C ALA A 22 2.46 -2.43 -0.44
N ASP A 23 1.81 -1.83 0.56
CA ASP A 23 0.35 -1.80 0.68
C ASP A 23 -0.28 -0.98 -0.45
N ARG A 24 0.29 0.19 -0.77
CA ARG A 24 -0.15 1.02 -1.90
C ARG A 24 -0.02 0.27 -3.22
N ASP A 25 1.14 -0.30 -3.50
CA ASP A 25 1.40 -1.01 -4.76
C ASP A 25 0.48 -2.22 -4.90
N LYS A 26 0.17 -2.92 -3.79
CA LYS A 26 -0.81 -4.01 -3.76
C LYS A 26 -2.22 -3.51 -4.10
N ALA A 27 -2.66 -2.39 -3.52
CA ALA A 27 -3.98 -1.83 -3.77
C ALA A 27 -4.13 -1.34 -5.23
N ILE A 28 -3.11 -0.65 -5.75
CA ILE A 28 -3.04 -0.24 -7.17
C ILE A 28 -3.08 -1.48 -8.07
N MET A 29 -2.30 -2.52 -7.75
CA MET A 29 -2.32 -3.77 -8.52
C MET A 29 -3.71 -4.42 -8.53
N SER A 30 -4.40 -4.48 -7.38
CA SER A 30 -5.78 -4.98 -7.30
C SER A 30 -6.74 -4.17 -8.17
N LEU A 31 -6.68 -2.84 -8.11
CA LEU A 31 -7.50 -1.97 -8.96
C LEU A 31 -7.21 -2.18 -10.44
N ASN A 32 -5.93 -2.22 -10.84
CA ASN A 32 -5.55 -2.45 -12.22
C ASN A 32 -6.05 -3.81 -12.72
N ILE A 33 -5.96 -4.86 -11.89
CA ILE A 33 -6.55 -6.15 -12.22
C ILE A 33 -8.05 -5.95 -12.44
N LEU A 34 -8.81 -5.46 -11.46
CA LEU A 34 -10.27 -5.34 -11.54
C LEU A 34 -10.77 -4.43 -12.70
N LEU A 35 -10.01 -3.40 -13.07
CA LEU A 35 -10.37 -2.43 -14.10
C LEU A 35 -9.95 -2.86 -15.52
N ASP A 36 -8.73 -3.36 -15.70
CA ASP A 36 -8.19 -3.72 -17.02
C ASP A 36 -8.55 -5.16 -17.41
N HIS A 37 -8.79 -6.01 -16.42
CA HIS A 37 -9.14 -7.39 -16.58
C HIS A 37 -10.27 -7.76 -15.62
N PRO A 38 -11.51 -7.99 -16.09
CA PRO A 38 -12.50 -8.73 -15.31
C PRO A 38 -12.08 -10.21 -15.09
N ALA A 39 -10.78 -10.50 -14.96
CA ALA A 39 -10.18 -11.71 -14.42
C ALA A 39 -10.71 -11.92 -13.00
N GLY A 40 -11.89 -12.52 -12.92
CA GLY A 40 -12.64 -12.63 -11.68
C GLY A 40 -14.12 -12.84 -11.91
N ILE A 41 -14.69 -12.38 -13.03
CA ILE A 41 -16.07 -12.72 -13.41
C ILE A 41 -16.08 -14.10 -14.08
N GLY A 42 -15.63 -15.12 -13.34
CA GLY A 42 -16.05 -16.49 -13.58
C GLY A 42 -17.51 -16.63 -13.14
N ASP A 43 -17.77 -17.49 -12.15
CA ASP A 43 -19.10 -17.66 -11.55
C ASP A 43 -19.44 -16.58 -10.51
N HIS A 44 -18.59 -15.57 -10.35
CA HIS A 44 -18.80 -14.44 -9.44
C HIS A 44 -19.84 -13.46 -10.00
N SER A 45 -20.63 -12.87 -9.12
CA SER A 45 -21.66 -11.91 -9.52
C SER A 45 -21.10 -10.50 -9.72
N THR A 46 -21.90 -9.61 -10.28
CA THR A 46 -21.56 -8.19 -10.38
C THR A 46 -21.39 -7.54 -9.01
N GLU A 47 -22.07 -8.03 -7.97
CA GLU A 47 -21.91 -7.56 -6.59
C GLU A 47 -20.52 -7.89 -6.03
N ASP A 48 -19.96 -9.07 -6.33
CA ASP A 48 -18.60 -9.44 -5.91
C ASP A 48 -17.56 -8.48 -6.53
N LEU A 49 -17.76 -8.09 -7.79
CA LEU A 49 -16.91 -7.11 -8.46
C LEU A 49 -16.96 -5.75 -7.74
N TYR A 50 -18.16 -5.26 -7.43
CA TYR A 50 -18.32 -3.97 -6.75
C TYR A 50 -17.67 -3.98 -5.36
N ALA A 51 -17.89 -5.05 -4.58
CA ALA A 51 -17.26 -5.19 -3.26
C ALA A 51 -15.73 -5.18 -3.36
N ASN A 52 -15.15 -5.91 -4.32
CA ASN A 52 -13.71 -5.95 -4.52
C ASN A 52 -13.13 -4.59 -4.97
N LEU A 53 -13.86 -3.85 -5.81
CA LEU A 53 -13.47 -2.50 -6.23
C LEU A 53 -13.46 -1.53 -5.04
N GLU A 54 -14.48 -1.57 -4.19
CA GLU A 54 -14.56 -0.76 -2.98
C GLU A 54 -13.46 -1.12 -1.97
N GLU A 55 -13.19 -2.40 -1.76
CA GLU A 55 -12.10 -2.86 -0.88
C GLU A 55 -10.74 -2.38 -1.40
N ALA A 56 -10.47 -2.54 -2.69
CA ALA A 56 -9.20 -2.12 -3.28
C ALA A 56 -9.02 -0.60 -3.23
N LEU A 57 -10.09 0.17 -3.46
CA LEU A 57 -10.05 1.64 -3.35
C LEU A 57 -9.83 2.09 -1.90
N SER A 58 -10.51 1.47 -0.94
CA SER A 58 -10.32 1.76 0.48
C SER A 58 -8.88 1.46 0.93
N ALA A 59 -8.32 0.34 0.48
CA ALA A 59 -6.94 -0.03 0.79
C ALA A 59 -5.92 0.96 0.20
N LEU A 60 -6.20 1.50 -1.00
CA LEU A 60 -5.37 2.53 -1.61
C LEU A 60 -5.44 3.84 -0.82
N ALA A 61 -6.64 4.29 -0.46
CA ALA A 61 -6.83 5.50 0.34
C ALA A 61 -6.10 5.40 1.69
N ASP A 62 -6.26 4.27 2.40
CA ASP A 62 -5.55 4.02 3.66
C ASP A 62 -4.02 4.05 3.50
N ALA A 63 -3.50 3.51 2.39
CA ALA A 63 -2.07 3.50 2.13
C ALA A 63 -1.52 4.91 1.82
N GLU A 64 -2.26 5.71 1.06
CA GLU A 64 -1.89 7.11 0.78
C GLU A 64 -1.94 7.96 2.04
N ASP A 65 -3.00 7.86 2.85
CA ASP A 65 -3.13 8.59 4.12
C ASP A 65 -2.00 8.23 5.10
N ARG A 66 -1.64 6.94 5.16
CA ARG A 66 -0.48 6.48 5.94
C ARG A 66 0.83 7.04 5.40
N LEU A 67 0.98 7.14 4.08
CA LEU A 67 2.19 7.68 3.47
C LEU A 67 2.31 9.18 3.78
N GLU A 68 1.24 9.95 3.59
CA GLU A 68 1.20 11.37 3.92
C GLU A 68 1.50 11.61 5.40
N THR A 69 0.94 10.79 6.29
CA THR A 69 1.24 10.84 7.73
C THR A 69 2.73 10.62 7.99
N LEU A 70 3.34 9.62 7.35
CA LEU A 70 4.76 9.35 7.50
C LEU A 70 5.61 10.51 6.97
N GLU A 71 5.29 11.05 5.80
CA GLU A 71 6.01 12.17 5.17
C GLU A 71 5.89 13.46 5.99
N THR A 72 4.74 13.70 6.61
CA THR A 72 4.47 14.88 7.44
C THR A 72 5.25 14.85 8.75
N TYR A 73 5.31 13.69 9.42
CA TYR A 73 5.82 13.60 10.80
C TYR A 73 7.21 12.95 10.93
N TYR A 74 7.67 12.22 9.91
CA TYR A 74 8.89 11.42 9.98
C TYR A 74 9.72 11.54 8.71
N SER A 75 10.85 12.25 8.75
CA SER A 75 11.81 12.19 7.64
C SER A 75 12.38 10.78 7.50
N ARG A 76 12.26 10.23 6.30
CA ARG A 76 13.06 9.09 5.89
C ARG A 76 14.50 9.57 5.74
N SER A 77 15.39 9.09 6.61
CA SER A 77 16.81 9.40 6.50
C SER A 77 17.42 8.54 5.40
N GLU A 78 18.00 9.17 4.38
CA GLU A 78 18.85 8.48 3.40
C GLU A 78 20.15 7.93 4.02
#